data_AF-A0A1H7G9Q2-F1
#
_entry.id   AF-A0A1H7G9Q2-F1
#
_cell.length_a   1.000
_cell.length_b   1.000
_cell.length_c   1.000
_cell.angle_alpha   90.00
_cell.angle_beta   90.00
_cell.angle_gamma   90.00
#
_symmetry.space_group_name_H-M   'P 1'
#
loop_
_entity.id
_entity.type
_entity.pdbx_description
1 polymer ?
#
loop_
_entity_poly.entity_id
_entity_poly.type
_entity_poly.pdbx_seq_one_letter_code
_entity_poly.pdbx_strand_id
1 'polypeptide(L)'
;MSETAEKTDPKLWEKVKDEITAGAKGGKKGQWSARKAQMAVQEYKKRGGGYVGEQDEHNSLHEWTEEDWGTKSGKESGETGERYLPKKAREKLSDEEYKRTTAKKRADTKKGKQFSAQPKDVADKTRSARDHRTKDDLYAEAKTRDIPGRSKMNKDELLKALA
;
A
#
# COMPACT_ATOMS: atom_id res chain seq x y z
N MET A 1 12.50 -15.82 -4.46
CA MET A 1 13.19 -14.53 -4.65
C MET A 1 12.41 -13.49 -3.89
N SER A 2 13.07 -12.55 -3.19
CA SER A 2 12.37 -11.48 -2.49
C SER A 2 11.83 -10.46 -3.49
N GLU A 3 10.58 -10.03 -3.36
CA GLU A 3 9.97 -8.95 -4.19
C GLU A 3 10.79 -7.63 -4.17
N THR A 4 11.71 -7.48 -3.21
CA THR A 4 12.54 -6.29 -3.05
C THR A 4 14.01 -6.64 -2.96
N ALA A 5 14.85 -5.80 -3.58
CA ALA A 5 16.30 -5.91 -3.50
C ALA A 5 16.78 -5.71 -2.05
N GLU A 6 17.75 -6.54 -1.64
CA GLU A 6 18.35 -6.49 -0.31
C GLU A 6 19.28 -5.29 -0.18
N LYS A 7 19.31 -4.66 0.99
CA LYS A 7 20.19 -3.51 1.25
C LYS A 7 21.56 -4.00 1.67
N THR A 8 22.60 -3.52 1.00
CA THR A 8 24.00 -3.85 1.32
C THR A 8 24.42 -3.41 2.73
N ASP A 9 23.87 -2.30 3.23
CA ASP A 9 24.10 -1.82 4.59
C ASP A 9 22.77 -1.49 5.29
N PRO A 10 22.18 -2.48 6.00
CA PRO A 10 20.94 -2.27 6.76
C PRO A 10 21.09 -1.25 7.89
N LYS A 11 22.27 -1.10 8.50
CA LYS A 11 22.50 -0.17 9.62
C LYS A 11 22.52 1.26 9.12
N LEU A 12 23.19 1.52 8.00
CA LEU A 12 23.16 2.81 7.32
C LEU A 12 21.74 3.18 6.90
N TRP A 13 20.98 2.21 6.37
CA TRP A 13 19.59 2.43 6.00
C TRP A 13 18.73 2.88 7.18
N GLU A 14 18.76 2.17 8.31
CA GLU A 14 17.95 2.55 9.47
C GLU A 14 18.36 3.92 10.01
N LYS A 15 19.67 4.24 10.04
CA LYS A 15 20.14 5.59 10.42
C LYS A 15 19.56 6.68 9.50
N VAL A 16 19.64 6.50 8.18
CA VAL A 16 19.10 7.46 7.20
C VAL A 16 17.59 7.59 7.36
N LYS A 17 16.89 6.47 7.52
CA LYS A 17 15.44 6.42 7.71
C LYS A 17 15.02 7.19 8.97
N ASP A 18 15.73 7.03 10.09
CA ASP A 18 15.46 7.74 11.33
C ASP A 18 15.68 9.26 11.18
N GLU A 19 16.82 9.67 10.61
CA GLU A 19 17.14 11.09 10.35
C GLU A 19 16.07 11.75 9.48
N ILE A 20 15.66 11.11 8.38
CA ILE A 20 14.64 11.62 7.47
C ILE A 20 13.25 11.61 8.14
N THR A 21 12.93 10.60 8.93
CA THR A 21 11.67 10.51 9.68
C THR A 21 11.56 11.64 10.70
N ALA A 22 12.63 11.96 11.42
CA ALA A 22 12.68 13.02 12.41
C ALA A 22 12.50 14.43 11.81
N GLY A 23 12.84 14.62 10.53
CA GLY A 23 12.68 15.89 9.81
C GLY A 23 11.23 16.28 9.50
N ALA A 24 10.99 17.57 9.26
CA ALA A 24 9.70 18.10 8.80
C ALA A 24 9.56 18.16 7.27
N LYS A 25 10.60 17.77 6.52
CA LYS A 25 10.58 17.74 5.05
C LYS A 25 9.87 16.47 4.58
N GLY A 26 9.03 16.59 3.55
CA GLY A 26 8.35 15.45 2.93
C GLY A 26 7.19 14.87 3.74
N GLY A 27 6.73 15.52 4.80
CA GLY A 27 5.62 15.06 5.62
C GLY A 27 5.70 15.67 7.02
N LYS A 28 4.79 15.28 7.92
CA LYS A 28 4.84 15.75 9.30
C LYS A 28 6.10 15.24 10.01
N LYS A 29 6.61 16.05 10.93
CA LYS A 29 7.76 15.71 11.77
C LYS A 29 7.51 14.38 12.51
N GLY A 30 8.48 13.48 12.51
CA GLY A 30 8.39 12.18 13.18
C GLY A 30 7.50 11.14 12.49
N GLN A 31 6.90 11.46 11.34
CA GLN A 31 6.07 10.50 10.59
C GLN A 31 6.77 10.04 9.32
N TRP A 32 6.59 8.76 8.97
CA TRP A 32 7.03 8.18 7.71
C TRP A 32 6.00 8.42 6.60
N SER A 33 6.48 8.83 5.42
CA SER A 33 5.67 9.13 4.24
C SER A 33 6.36 8.63 2.96
N ALA A 34 5.62 8.52 1.85
CA ALA A 34 6.20 8.15 0.56
C ALA A 34 7.31 9.11 0.11
N ARG A 35 7.12 10.43 0.31
CA ARG A 35 8.14 11.42 -0.04
C ARG A 35 9.40 11.28 0.82
N LYS A 36 9.24 10.94 2.10
CA LYS A 36 10.38 10.61 2.98
C LYS A 36 11.08 9.33 2.56
N ALA A 37 10.35 8.30 2.14
CA ALA A 37 10.94 7.09 1.59
C ALA A 37 11.82 7.40 0.35
N GLN A 38 11.34 8.23 -0.57
CA GLN A 38 12.14 8.68 -1.73
C GLN A 38 13.42 9.41 -1.30
N MET A 39 13.32 10.33 -0.34
CA MET A 39 14.49 11.06 0.17
C MET A 39 15.48 10.14 0.90
N ALA A 40 14.97 9.18 1.69
CA ALA A 40 15.80 8.20 2.37
C ALA A 40 16.55 7.31 1.38
N VAL A 41 15.92 6.89 0.27
CA VAL A 41 16.61 6.14 -0.80
C VAL A 41 17.73 6.97 -1.42
N GLN A 42 17.47 8.25 -1.72
CA GLN A 42 18.49 9.15 -2.29
C GLN A 42 19.66 9.35 -1.32
N GLU A 43 19.37 9.61 -0.05
CA GLU A 43 20.39 9.85 0.97
C GLU A 43 21.18 8.58 1.29
N TYR A 44 20.53 7.42 1.35
CA TYR A 44 21.19 6.12 1.53
C TYR A 44 22.21 5.86 0.42
N LYS A 45 21.82 6.06 -0.85
CA LYS A 45 22.73 5.94 -2.00
C LYS A 45 23.89 6.94 -1.92
N LYS A 46 23.60 8.20 -1.56
CA LYS A 46 24.62 9.25 -1.41
C LYS A 46 25.66 8.88 -0.35
N ARG A 47 25.27 8.17 0.71
CA ARG A 47 26.17 7.71 1.79
C ARG A 47 26.86 6.38 1.49
N GLY A 48 26.80 5.89 0.25
CA GLY A 48 27.44 4.64 -0.18
C GLY A 48 26.58 3.39 -0.03
N GLY A 49 25.31 3.54 0.33
CA GLY A 49 24.36 2.43 0.42
C GLY A 49 23.96 1.89 -0.95
N GLY A 50 24.15 0.59 -1.17
CA GLY A 50 23.75 -0.13 -2.37
C GLY A 50 22.64 -1.15 -2.13
N TYR A 51 22.22 -1.81 -3.21
CA TYR A 51 21.22 -2.88 -3.22
C TYR A 51 21.77 -4.10 -3.96
N VAL A 52 21.42 -5.31 -3.50
CA VAL A 52 21.79 -6.61 -4.09
C VAL A 52 20.52 -7.39 -4.38
N GLY A 53 20.51 -8.13 -5.48
CA GLY A 53 19.38 -8.93 -5.94
C GLY A 53 18.83 -8.42 -7.26
N GLU A 54 18.24 -9.34 -8.00
CA GLU A 54 17.53 -9.03 -9.24
C GLU A 54 16.24 -8.27 -8.93
N GLN A 55 15.90 -7.35 -9.82
CA GLN A 55 14.59 -6.71 -9.76
C GLN A 55 13.55 -7.74 -10.22
N ASP A 56 12.54 -7.99 -9.39
CA ASP A 56 11.43 -8.86 -9.78
C ASP A 56 10.70 -8.26 -10.99
N GLU A 57 10.45 -9.09 -12.00
CA GLU A 57 9.69 -8.70 -13.20
C GLU A 57 8.20 -8.46 -12.85
N HIS A 58 7.69 -9.11 -11.81
CA HIS A 58 6.36 -8.89 -11.23
C HIS A 58 6.39 -7.84 -10.12
N ASN A 59 6.84 -6.62 -10.46
CA ASN A 59 6.95 -5.53 -9.51
C ASN A 59 5.58 -4.94 -9.16
N SER A 60 5.03 -5.31 -8.01
CA SER A 60 3.76 -4.79 -7.49
C SER A 60 3.71 -3.25 -7.36
N LEU A 61 4.86 -2.57 -7.24
CA LEU A 61 4.92 -1.11 -7.26
C LEU A 61 4.66 -0.53 -8.66
N HIS A 62 5.08 -1.23 -9.71
CA HIS A 62 4.82 -0.82 -11.08
C HIS A 62 3.32 -0.86 -11.37
N GLU A 63 2.67 -1.98 -11.07
CA GLU A 63 1.22 -2.14 -11.23
C GLU A 63 0.44 -1.10 -10.40
N TRP A 64 0.89 -0.85 -9.17
CA TRP A 64 0.33 0.19 -8.31
C TRP A 64 0.44 1.59 -8.92
N THR A 65 1.55 1.89 -9.60
CA THR A 65 1.80 3.20 -10.24
C THR A 65 0.94 3.41 -11.48
N GLU A 66 0.61 2.33 -12.21
CA GLU A 66 -0.24 2.38 -13.39
C GLU A 66 -1.74 2.54 -13.07
N GLU A 67 -2.15 2.36 -11.81
CA GLU A 67 -3.56 2.51 -11.46
C GLU A 67 -4.04 3.98 -11.59
N ASP A 68 -5.29 4.13 -12.01
CA ASP A 68 -5.99 5.42 -12.00
C ASP A 68 -6.44 5.76 -10.57
N TRP A 69 -5.53 6.39 -9.83
CA TRP A 69 -5.76 6.85 -8.47
C TRP A 69 -6.50 8.18 -8.41
N GLY A 70 -7.59 8.23 -7.65
CA GLY A 70 -8.38 9.46 -7.54
C GLY A 70 -9.39 9.44 -6.41
N THR A 71 -10.15 10.52 -6.33
CA THR A 71 -11.38 10.61 -5.53
C THR A 71 -12.59 10.43 -6.45
N LYS A 72 -13.79 10.26 -5.88
CA LYS A 72 -15.02 10.17 -6.65
C LYS A 72 -15.37 11.51 -7.31
N SER A 73 -15.09 12.63 -6.65
CA SER A 73 -15.34 13.97 -7.21
C SER A 73 -14.27 14.48 -8.18
N GLY A 74 -13.12 13.81 -8.27
CA GLY A 74 -11.95 14.29 -9.01
C GLY A 74 -11.16 15.41 -8.30
N LYS A 75 -11.66 15.90 -7.16
CA LYS A 75 -10.96 16.92 -6.35
C LYS A 75 -9.89 16.29 -5.46
N GLU A 76 -8.96 17.10 -5.00
CA GLU A 76 -7.88 16.63 -4.16
C GLU A 76 -8.41 16.05 -2.83
N SER A 77 -7.90 14.86 -2.50
CA SER A 77 -8.24 14.15 -1.26
C SER A 77 -7.79 14.91 0.00
N GLY A 78 -6.74 15.73 -0.13
CA GLY A 78 -6.23 16.60 0.94
C GLY A 78 -7.20 17.70 1.31
N GLU A 79 -7.83 18.32 0.32
CA GLU A 79 -8.80 19.41 0.52
C GLU A 79 -10.18 18.90 0.96
N THR A 80 -10.68 17.89 0.25
CA THR A 80 -12.05 17.39 0.46
C THR A 80 -12.14 16.37 1.59
N GLY A 81 -11.01 15.77 2.00
CA GLY A 81 -10.99 14.63 2.89
C GLY A 81 -11.59 13.35 2.28
N GLU A 82 -11.95 13.36 0.99
CA GLU A 82 -12.46 12.17 0.28
C GLU A 82 -11.47 11.03 0.28
N ARG A 83 -11.96 9.80 0.16
CA ARG A 83 -11.05 8.66 0.11
C ARG A 83 -10.37 8.57 -1.26
N TYR A 84 -9.05 8.55 -1.23
CA TYR A 84 -8.20 8.32 -2.39
C TYR A 84 -8.07 6.81 -2.62
N LEU A 85 -8.55 6.33 -3.77
CA LEU A 85 -8.64 4.91 -4.13
C LEU A 85 -8.36 4.73 -5.62
N PRO A 86 -7.89 3.55 -6.03
CA PRO A 86 -7.79 3.26 -7.45
C PRO A 86 -9.19 3.12 -8.05
N LYS A 87 -9.33 3.45 -9.34
CA LYS A 87 -10.60 3.50 -10.05
C LYS A 87 -11.39 2.20 -9.93
N LYS A 88 -10.76 1.05 -10.15
CA LYS A 88 -11.37 -0.28 -10.01
C LYS A 88 -11.99 -0.49 -8.61
N ALA A 89 -11.34 0.00 -7.55
CA ALA A 89 -11.89 -0.08 -6.20
C ALA A 89 -13.03 0.89 -5.98
N ARG A 90 -12.99 2.10 -6.56
CA ARG A 90 -14.08 3.09 -6.50
C ARG A 90 -15.35 2.56 -7.17
N GLU A 91 -15.23 1.93 -8.34
CA GLU A 91 -16.36 1.39 -9.10
C GLU A 91 -17.05 0.20 -8.42
N LYS A 92 -16.35 -0.55 -7.57
CA LYS A 92 -16.95 -1.61 -6.75
C LYS A 92 -17.77 -1.10 -5.56
N LEU A 93 -17.67 0.19 -5.22
CA LEU A 93 -18.38 0.77 -4.09
C LEU A 93 -19.67 1.43 -4.54
N SER A 94 -20.74 1.18 -3.79
CA SER A 94 -21.92 2.01 -3.84
C SER A 94 -21.62 3.41 -3.29
N ASP A 95 -22.49 4.35 -3.64
CA ASP A 95 -22.43 5.73 -3.17
C ASP A 95 -22.43 5.84 -1.64
N GLU A 96 -23.22 4.99 -0.98
CA GLU A 96 -23.31 4.93 0.47
C GLU A 96 -22.02 4.39 1.10
N GLU A 97 -21.45 3.31 0.55
CA GLU A 97 -20.18 2.75 1.02
C GLU A 97 -19.03 3.74 0.85
N TYR A 98 -18.96 4.41 -0.30
CA TYR A 98 -17.95 5.44 -0.57
C TYR A 98 -18.10 6.62 0.40
N LYS A 99 -19.33 7.08 0.64
CA LYS A 99 -19.63 8.15 1.62
C LYS A 99 -19.22 7.75 3.03
N ARG A 100 -19.56 6.55 3.48
CA ARG A 100 -19.23 6.04 4.82
C ARG A 100 -17.71 5.91 5.01
N THR A 101 -17.00 5.36 4.03
CA THR A 101 -15.55 5.20 4.12
C THR A 101 -14.80 6.54 4.07
N THR A 102 -15.35 7.51 3.34
CA THR A 102 -14.89 8.92 3.33
C THR A 102 -15.14 9.61 4.67
N ALA A 103 -16.34 9.45 5.25
CA ALA A 103 -16.67 10.01 6.56
C ALA A 103 -15.72 9.47 7.64
N LYS A 104 -15.40 8.17 7.60
CA LYS A 104 -14.39 7.57 8.49
C LYS A 104 -13.00 8.21 8.31
N LYS A 105 -12.55 8.41 7.06
CA LYS A 105 -11.28 9.10 6.78
C LYS A 105 -11.27 10.51 7.39
N ARG A 106 -12.30 11.32 7.12
CA ARG A 106 -12.44 12.67 7.68
C ARG A 106 -12.38 12.68 9.20
N ALA A 107 -13.09 11.74 9.86
CA ALA A 107 -13.09 11.63 11.31
C ALA A 107 -11.71 11.26 11.88
N ASP A 108 -11.00 10.31 11.26
CA ASP A 108 -9.64 9.91 11.66
C ASP A 108 -8.63 11.05 11.42
N THR A 109 -8.74 11.76 10.29
CA THR A 109 -7.91 12.94 9.99
C THR A 109 -8.13 14.06 11.01
N LYS A 110 -9.38 14.33 11.40
CA LYS A 110 -9.71 15.32 12.46
C LYS A 110 -9.08 14.94 13.81
N LYS A 111 -8.92 13.65 14.08
CA LYS A 111 -8.20 13.12 15.26
C LYS A 111 -6.67 13.14 15.12
N GLY A 112 -6.14 13.75 14.06
CA GLY A 112 -4.69 13.86 13.83
C GLY A 112 -4.02 12.58 13.32
N LYS A 113 -4.78 11.53 12.99
CA LYS A 113 -4.20 10.28 12.49
C LYS A 113 -3.63 10.47 11.09
N GLN A 114 -2.41 9.99 10.86
CA GLN A 114 -1.79 9.99 9.53
C GLN A 114 -2.53 9.05 8.57
N PHE A 115 -2.94 7.88 9.06
CA PHE A 115 -3.59 6.84 8.26
C PHE A 115 -4.99 6.54 8.79
N SER A 116 -5.93 6.26 7.88
CA SER A 116 -7.29 5.84 8.21
C SER A 116 -7.65 4.55 7.47
N ALA A 117 -7.79 3.48 8.25
CA ALA A 117 -8.29 2.20 7.75
C ALA A 117 -9.69 2.38 7.13
N GLN A 118 -9.99 1.62 6.08
CA GLN A 118 -11.37 1.49 5.60
C GLN A 118 -12.20 0.71 6.63
N PRO A 119 -13.53 0.94 6.70
CA PRO A 119 -14.42 -0.01 7.38
C PRO A 119 -14.19 -1.43 6.83
N LYS A 120 -14.25 -2.44 7.71
CA LYS A 120 -13.82 -3.82 7.38
C LYS A 120 -14.53 -4.38 6.15
N ASP A 121 -15.85 -4.24 6.10
CA ASP A 121 -16.69 -4.69 5.01
C ASP A 121 -16.36 -4.01 3.67
N VAL A 122 -16.10 -2.69 3.69
CA VAL A 122 -15.63 -1.95 2.50
C VAL A 122 -14.24 -2.42 2.08
N ALA A 123 -13.34 -2.63 3.05
CA ALA A 123 -11.98 -3.07 2.80
C ALA A 123 -11.94 -4.46 2.16
N ASP A 124 -12.79 -5.37 2.62
CA ASP A 124 -12.95 -6.72 2.11
C ASP A 124 -13.56 -6.70 0.69
N LYS A 125 -14.61 -5.89 0.46
CA LYS A 125 -15.22 -5.73 -0.87
C LYS A 125 -14.27 -5.18 -1.94
N THR A 126 -13.39 -4.25 -1.56
CA THR A 126 -12.41 -3.68 -2.50
C THR A 126 -11.10 -4.43 -2.55
N ARG A 127 -10.90 -5.48 -1.73
CA ARG A 127 -9.63 -6.19 -1.59
C ARG A 127 -9.09 -6.66 -2.94
N SER A 128 -9.88 -7.38 -3.72
CA SER A 128 -9.44 -7.89 -5.01
C SER A 128 -9.26 -6.85 -6.10
N ALA A 129 -9.78 -5.63 -5.90
CA ALA A 129 -9.50 -4.50 -6.79
C ALA A 129 -8.24 -3.71 -6.39
N ARG A 130 -7.63 -4.04 -5.23
CA ARG A 130 -6.38 -3.42 -4.73
C ARG A 130 -5.24 -4.43 -4.66
N ASP A 131 -5.49 -5.68 -5.01
CA ASP A 131 -4.53 -6.78 -4.94
C ASP A 131 -4.23 -7.26 -6.37
N HIS A 132 -3.00 -6.99 -6.78
CA HIS A 132 -2.53 -7.24 -8.13
C HIS A 132 -2.11 -8.70 -8.36
N ARG A 133 -1.84 -9.45 -7.29
CA ARG A 133 -1.44 -10.86 -7.39
C ARG A 133 -2.46 -11.65 -8.20
N THR A 134 -1.98 -12.52 -9.06
CA THR A 134 -2.83 -13.41 -9.84
C THR A 134 -3.45 -14.47 -8.94
N LYS A 135 -4.46 -15.19 -9.45
CA LYS A 135 -5.00 -16.35 -8.74
C LYS A 135 -3.90 -17.39 -8.49
N ASP A 136 -2.99 -17.55 -9.44
CA ASP A 136 -1.93 -18.56 -9.36
C ASP A 136 -0.87 -18.18 -8.34
N ASP A 137 -0.51 -16.90 -8.22
CA ASP A 137 0.38 -16.41 -7.16
C ASP A 137 -0.21 -16.66 -5.78
N LEU A 138 -1.50 -16.31 -5.62
CA LEU A 138 -2.23 -16.54 -4.37
C LEU A 138 -2.36 -18.03 -4.06
N TYR A 139 -2.55 -18.87 -5.09
CA TYR A 139 -2.58 -20.31 -4.92
C TYR A 139 -1.22 -20.87 -4.52
N ALA A 140 -0.14 -20.40 -5.12
CA ALA A 140 1.23 -20.78 -4.78
C ALA A 140 1.57 -20.40 -3.34
N GLU A 141 1.20 -19.20 -2.91
CA GLU A 141 1.35 -18.77 -1.52
C GLU A 141 0.48 -19.60 -0.56
N ALA A 142 -0.77 -19.86 -0.91
CA ALA A 142 -1.67 -20.71 -0.12
C ALA A 142 -1.17 -22.16 -0.02
N LYS A 143 -0.46 -22.65 -1.04
CA LYS A 143 0.23 -23.94 -1.01
C LYS A 143 1.42 -23.92 -0.05
N THR A 144 2.25 -22.89 -0.08
CA THR A 144 3.39 -22.73 0.84
C THR A 144 2.95 -22.64 2.30
N ARG A 145 1.77 -22.07 2.56
CA ARG A 145 1.17 -21.97 3.90
C ARG A 145 0.27 -23.16 4.27
N ASP A 146 0.25 -24.22 3.48
CA ASP A 146 -0.56 -25.43 3.68
C ASP A 146 -2.06 -25.18 3.93
N ILE A 147 -2.64 -24.18 3.25
CA ILE A 147 -4.06 -23.85 3.39
C ILE A 147 -4.92 -25.00 2.83
N PRO A 148 -5.81 -25.60 3.63
CA PRO A 148 -6.68 -26.68 3.19
C PRO A 148 -7.75 -26.17 2.21
N GLY A 149 -8.11 -27.00 1.23
CA GLY A 149 -9.15 -26.65 0.25
C GLY A 149 -8.75 -25.59 -0.79
N ARG A 150 -7.51 -25.05 -0.75
CA ARG A 150 -6.98 -24.02 -1.66
C ARG A 150 -7.23 -24.28 -3.16
N SER A 151 -7.24 -25.54 -3.58
CA SER A 151 -7.45 -25.92 -5.00
C SER A 151 -8.86 -25.65 -5.50
N LYS A 152 -9.85 -25.55 -4.59
CA LYS A 152 -11.24 -25.23 -4.92
C LYS A 152 -11.53 -23.73 -4.81
N MET A 153 -10.61 -22.95 -4.26
CA MET A 153 -10.82 -21.53 -3.99
C MET A 153 -10.64 -20.69 -5.26
N ASN A 154 -11.53 -19.71 -5.43
CA ASN A 154 -11.37 -18.62 -6.38
C ASN A 154 -10.43 -17.52 -5.83
N LYS A 155 -10.15 -16.48 -6.63
CA LYS A 155 -9.22 -15.40 -6.23
C LYS A 155 -9.62 -14.74 -4.91
N ASP A 156 -10.90 -14.40 -4.74
CA ASP A 156 -11.41 -13.73 -3.54
C ASP A 156 -11.33 -14.65 -2.31
N GLU A 157 -11.60 -15.94 -2.49
CA GLU A 157 -11.50 -16.95 -1.42
C GLU A 157 -10.04 -17.17 -1.00
N LEU A 158 -9.11 -17.24 -1.95
CA LEU A 158 -7.67 -17.33 -1.67
C LEU A 158 -7.17 -16.08 -0.93
N LEU A 159 -7.58 -14.89 -1.39
CA LEU A 159 -7.27 -13.62 -0.71
C LEU A 159 -7.79 -13.57 0.72
N LYS A 160 -8.97 -14.16 0.97
CA LYS A 160 -9.56 -14.23 2.31
C LYS A 160 -8.86 -15.26 3.19
N ALA A 161 -8.43 -16.39 2.63
CA ALA A 161 -7.71 -17.43 3.37
C ALA A 161 -6.26 -17.03 3.72
N LEU A 162 -5.66 -16.13 2.94
CA LEU A 162 -4.30 -15.60 3.16
C LEU A 162 -4.25 -14.34 4.05
N ALA A 163 -5.40 -13.77 4.39
CA ALA A 163 -5.57 -12.53 5.17
C ALA A 163 -5.29 -12.72 6.66
#